data_AF-A0AAV6CC48-F1
#
_entry.id   AF-A0AAV6CC48-F1
#
_cell.length_a   1.000
_cell.length_b   1.000
_cell.length_c   1.000
_cell.angle_alpha   90.00
_cell.angle_beta   90.00
_cell.angle_gamma   90.00
#
_symmetry.space_group_name_H-M   'P 1'
#
loop_
_entity.id
_entity.type
_entity.pdbx_description
1 polymer ?
#
loop_
_entity_poly.entity_id
_entity_poly.type
_entity_poly.pdbx_seq_one_letter_code
_entity_poly.pdbx_strand_id
1 'polypeptide(L)'
;MRQLLALLTVAALTQAAVSASYRTPALIAFDAAHYEVSEAATNLVVTLVRTGEFREPASCEFSLEDGTAEAGLDFGAMGGTINFRAGEGFKTFSIPVTLDGESEGAETLEIVLSNPGFNCLITQERAAVTIHDAAISLPPARLKIAPGLNQSLMISWPVNSREGVLERSANPASGVWEAVNTAPKQVGKDWTVSEPLGAANFFYRLRQ
;
A
#
# COMPACT_ATOMS: atom_id res chain seq x y z
N MET A 1 74.54 -64.71 -7.64
CA MET A 1 73.31 -64.02 -7.20
C MET A 1 72.89 -63.06 -8.31
N ARG A 2 71.88 -63.42 -9.11
CA ARG A 2 71.31 -62.54 -10.15
C ARG A 2 69.99 -61.98 -9.62
N GLN A 3 69.89 -60.67 -9.52
CA GLN A 3 68.67 -59.99 -9.06
C GLN A 3 67.61 -60.04 -10.16
N LEU A 4 66.38 -60.40 -9.78
CA LEU A 4 65.19 -60.36 -10.61
C LEU A 4 64.64 -58.92 -10.61
N LEU A 5 64.51 -58.32 -11.79
CA LEU A 5 63.86 -57.01 -11.97
C LEU A 5 62.39 -57.25 -12.35
N ALA A 6 61.45 -56.86 -11.49
CA ALA A 6 60.02 -56.92 -11.81
C ALA A 6 59.58 -55.55 -12.37
N LEU A 7 59.14 -55.53 -13.62
CA LEU A 7 58.56 -54.35 -14.25
C LEU A 7 57.07 -54.30 -13.89
N LEU A 8 56.68 -53.40 -12.99
CA LEU A 8 55.28 -53.18 -12.64
C LEU A 8 54.70 -52.11 -13.59
N THR A 9 53.87 -52.51 -14.54
CA THR A 9 53.09 -51.57 -15.36
C THR A 9 51.89 -51.09 -14.55
N VAL A 10 51.87 -49.79 -14.21
CA VAL A 10 50.71 -49.14 -13.62
C VAL A 10 49.73 -48.82 -14.75
N ALA A 11 48.56 -49.46 -14.74
CA ALA A 11 47.46 -49.08 -15.62
C ALA A 11 46.94 -47.70 -15.22
N ALA A 12 46.87 -46.76 -16.16
CA ALA A 12 46.21 -45.48 -15.94
C ALA A 12 44.69 -45.72 -15.86
N LEU A 13 44.12 -45.51 -14.66
CA LEU A 13 42.67 -45.39 -14.51
C LEU A 13 42.25 -44.05 -15.10
N THR A 14 41.55 -44.07 -16.24
CA THR A 14 40.78 -42.89 -16.67
C THR A 14 39.60 -42.73 -15.73
N GLN A 15 39.74 -41.88 -14.73
CA GLN A 15 38.64 -41.45 -13.89
C GLN A 15 37.73 -40.55 -14.75
N ALA A 16 36.59 -41.07 -15.19
CA ALA A 16 35.51 -40.21 -15.65
C ALA A 16 35.03 -39.40 -14.45
N ALA A 17 35.40 -38.13 -14.38
CA ALA A 17 34.83 -37.20 -13.42
C ALA A 17 33.35 -37.05 -13.77
N VAL A 18 32.48 -37.74 -13.04
CA VAL A 18 31.07 -37.35 -12.95
C VAL A 18 31.07 -36.01 -12.22
N SER A 19 31.16 -34.92 -12.98
CA SER A 19 30.79 -33.61 -12.46
C SER A 19 29.27 -33.62 -12.30
N ALA A 20 28.79 -34.21 -11.21
CA ALA A 20 27.52 -33.81 -10.66
C ALA A 20 27.70 -32.34 -10.29
N SER A 21 27.42 -31.44 -11.22
CA SER A 21 27.33 -30.01 -10.95
C SER A 21 26.21 -29.87 -9.92
N TYR A 22 26.57 -29.76 -8.65
CA TYR A 22 25.67 -29.25 -7.62
C TYR A 22 25.33 -27.83 -8.06
N ARG A 23 24.26 -27.69 -8.84
CA ARG A 23 23.76 -26.39 -9.24
C ARG A 23 23.23 -25.78 -7.94
N THR A 24 23.92 -24.76 -7.43
CA THR A 24 23.40 -24.00 -6.31
C THR A 24 22.03 -23.46 -6.72
N PRO A 25 20.99 -23.57 -5.88
CA PRO A 25 19.70 -23.02 -6.21
C PRO A 25 19.75 -21.48 -6.19
N ALA A 26 18.82 -20.85 -6.92
CA ALA A 26 18.44 -19.48 -6.62
C ALA A 26 17.71 -19.48 -5.27
N LEU A 27 18.00 -18.51 -4.41
CA LEU A 27 17.35 -18.35 -3.13
C LEU A 27 16.55 -17.05 -3.16
N ILE A 28 15.25 -17.10 -2.93
CA ILE A 28 14.38 -15.92 -2.89
C ILE A 28 13.92 -15.69 -1.45
N ALA A 29 14.01 -14.45 -1.00
CA ALA A 29 13.49 -13.98 0.28
C ALA A 29 12.97 -12.56 0.13
N PHE A 30 12.17 -12.12 1.10
CA PHE A 30 11.92 -10.69 1.29
C PHE A 30 13.20 -9.98 1.76
N ASP A 31 13.31 -8.67 1.51
CA ASP A 31 14.40 -7.86 2.09
C ASP A 31 14.18 -7.54 3.57
N ALA A 32 12.94 -7.68 4.05
CA ALA A 32 12.56 -7.56 5.45
C ALA A 32 11.58 -8.67 5.89
N ALA A 33 11.58 -8.98 7.20
CA ALA A 33 10.58 -9.84 7.82
C ALA A 33 9.25 -9.13 8.12
N HIS A 34 9.30 -7.80 8.19
CA HIS A 34 8.18 -6.93 8.56
C HIS A 34 8.22 -5.65 7.75
N TYR A 35 7.06 -5.20 7.27
CA TYR A 35 6.87 -3.93 6.59
C TYR A 35 5.85 -3.08 7.33
N GLU A 36 6.00 -1.76 7.23
CA GLU A 36 5.05 -0.80 7.77
C GLU A 36 4.66 0.19 6.69
N VAL A 37 3.37 0.54 6.66
CA VAL A 37 2.83 1.53 5.72
C VAL A 37 1.74 2.32 6.42
N SER A 38 1.62 3.60 6.07
CA SER A 38 0.48 4.43 6.50
C SER A 38 -0.56 4.41 5.40
N GLU A 39 -1.85 4.46 5.76
CA GLU A 39 -2.95 4.59 4.80
C GLU A 39 -2.86 5.87 3.98
N ALA A 40 -2.22 6.92 4.50
CA ALA A 40 -1.93 8.12 3.72
C ALA A 40 -0.98 7.84 2.55
N ALA A 41 -0.27 6.70 2.54
CA ALA A 41 0.46 6.23 1.39
C ALA A 41 -0.47 5.48 0.44
N THR A 42 -0.32 5.70 -0.86
CA THR A 42 -1.15 5.00 -1.85
C THR A 42 -0.78 3.53 -2.01
N ASN A 43 0.47 3.15 -1.70
CA ASN A 43 0.96 1.79 -1.84
C ASN A 43 2.06 1.46 -0.82
N LEU A 44 2.08 0.22 -0.36
CA LEU A 44 3.26 -0.42 0.21
C LEU A 44 4.15 -0.96 -0.93
N VAL A 45 5.46 -0.73 -0.85
CA VAL A 45 6.44 -1.31 -1.78
C VAL A 45 7.16 -2.45 -1.08
N VAL A 46 7.12 -3.63 -1.70
CA VAL A 46 7.74 -4.86 -1.19
C VAL A 46 8.91 -5.23 -2.08
N THR A 47 10.05 -5.59 -1.48
CA THR A 47 11.24 -6.01 -2.22
C THR A 47 11.53 -7.49 -1.95
N LEU A 48 11.71 -8.26 -3.03
CA LEU A 48 12.28 -9.58 -2.98
C LEU A 48 13.74 -9.53 -3.40
N VAL A 49 14.61 -10.16 -2.62
CA VAL A 49 16.02 -10.35 -2.92
C VAL A 49 16.24 -11.78 -3.36
N ARG A 50 16.98 -11.90 -4.47
CA ARG A 50 17.51 -13.17 -4.94
C ARG A 50 18.96 -13.29 -4.47
N THR A 51 19.35 -14.45 -3.96
CA THR A 51 20.74 -14.85 -3.64
C THR A 51 21.06 -16.22 -4.25
N GLY A 52 22.29 -16.74 -4.07
CA GLY A 52 22.69 -18.02 -4.64
C GLY A 52 23.00 -17.95 -6.13
N GLU A 53 22.31 -18.75 -6.95
CA GLU A 53 22.50 -18.76 -8.41
C GLU A 53 21.65 -17.69 -9.11
N PHE A 54 22.24 -16.99 -10.08
CA PHE A 54 21.63 -15.85 -10.78
C PHE A 54 21.70 -15.90 -12.30
N ARG A 55 22.51 -16.80 -12.89
CA ARG A 55 22.77 -16.87 -14.34
C ARG A 55 21.56 -17.36 -15.13
N GLU A 56 20.65 -18.07 -14.48
CA GLU A 56 19.38 -18.54 -15.07
C GLU A 56 18.20 -17.72 -14.52
N PRO A 57 17.06 -17.68 -15.21
CA PRO A 57 15.82 -17.16 -14.64
C PRO A 57 15.39 -17.90 -13.36
N ALA A 58 14.67 -17.22 -12.47
CA ALA A 58 14.02 -17.82 -11.31
C ALA A 58 12.64 -17.19 -11.11
N SER A 59 11.74 -17.89 -10.43
CA SER A 59 10.39 -17.39 -10.17
C SER A 59 9.86 -17.88 -8.84
N CYS A 60 8.86 -17.18 -8.32
CA CYS A 60 7.98 -17.63 -7.26
C CYS A 60 6.62 -16.98 -7.47
N GLU A 61 5.59 -17.49 -6.79
CA GLU A 61 4.30 -16.82 -6.67
C GLU A 61 4.23 -16.08 -5.34
N PHE A 62 3.35 -15.09 -5.27
CA PHE A 62 2.98 -14.44 -4.02
C PHE A 62 1.46 -14.31 -3.90
N SER A 63 0.97 -14.35 -2.67
CA SER A 63 -0.40 -14.07 -2.29
C SER A 63 -0.42 -13.22 -1.03
N LEU A 64 -1.54 -12.54 -0.80
CA LEU A 64 -1.83 -11.82 0.44
C LEU A 64 -2.83 -12.63 1.27
N GLU A 65 -2.59 -12.72 2.56
CA GLU A 65 -3.49 -13.31 3.55
C GLU A 65 -3.96 -12.23 4.52
N ASP A 66 -5.28 -12.13 4.69
CA ASP A 66 -5.90 -11.19 5.63
C ASP A 66 -5.44 -11.48 7.07
N GLY A 67 -5.39 -10.44 7.89
CA GLY A 67 -5.17 -10.55 9.33
C GLY A 67 -6.27 -9.82 10.09
N THR A 68 -5.94 -8.67 10.67
CA THR A 68 -6.97 -7.71 11.10
C THR A 68 -7.30 -6.71 9.99
N ALA A 69 -6.35 -6.48 9.07
CA ALA A 69 -6.63 -5.79 7.81
C ALA A 69 -7.27 -6.79 6.83
N GLU A 70 -8.33 -6.37 6.15
CA GLU A 70 -9.15 -7.14 5.23
C GLU A 70 -9.01 -6.64 3.78
N ALA A 71 -8.85 -7.59 2.85
CA ALA A 71 -8.76 -7.26 1.44
C ALA A 71 -10.04 -6.59 0.90
N GLY A 72 -9.90 -5.43 0.27
CA GLY A 72 -10.98 -4.62 -0.28
C GLY A 72 -11.50 -3.54 0.67
N LEU A 73 -11.17 -3.64 1.96
CA LEU A 73 -11.37 -2.56 2.94
C LEU A 73 -10.05 -1.81 3.08
N ASP A 74 -9.00 -2.44 3.58
CA ASP A 74 -7.78 -1.74 4.03
C ASP A 74 -6.64 -1.85 3.00
N PHE A 75 -6.70 -2.88 2.15
CA PHE A 75 -5.73 -3.07 1.06
C PHE A 75 -6.34 -3.73 -0.19
N GLY A 76 -5.68 -3.55 -1.33
CA GLY A 76 -6.11 -4.16 -2.58
C GLY A 76 -5.77 -5.65 -2.66
N ALA A 77 -6.79 -6.51 -2.81
CA ALA A 77 -6.60 -7.94 -3.07
C ALA A 77 -5.73 -8.17 -4.31
N MET A 78 -4.61 -8.87 -4.17
CA MET A 78 -3.74 -9.21 -5.29
C MET A 78 -2.87 -10.43 -5.01
N GLY A 79 -2.32 -10.97 -6.09
CA GLY A 79 -1.34 -12.06 -6.09
C GLY A 79 -0.79 -12.24 -7.50
N GLY A 80 0.23 -13.08 -7.65
CA GLY A 80 0.75 -13.40 -8.97
C GLY A 80 2.17 -13.96 -8.95
N THR A 81 2.76 -14.07 -10.13
CA THR A 81 4.10 -14.63 -10.30
C THR A 81 5.16 -13.52 -10.39
N ILE A 82 6.17 -13.59 -9.53
CA ILE A 82 7.38 -12.79 -9.65
C ILE A 82 8.40 -13.57 -10.48
N ASN A 83 8.92 -12.91 -11.52
CA ASN A 83 9.88 -13.51 -12.44
C ASN A 83 11.20 -12.73 -12.43
N PHE A 84 12.25 -13.35 -11.92
CA PHE A 84 13.62 -12.88 -12.05
C PHE A 84 14.21 -13.37 -13.37
N ARG A 85 14.67 -12.44 -14.19
CA ARG A 85 15.51 -12.74 -15.35
C ARG A 85 16.91 -13.16 -14.88
N ALA A 86 17.67 -13.74 -15.79
CA ALA A 86 19.10 -13.97 -15.58
C ALA A 86 19.79 -12.65 -15.20
N GLY A 87 20.58 -12.69 -14.12
CA GLY A 87 21.35 -11.57 -13.59
C GLY A 87 20.59 -10.62 -12.66
N GLU A 88 19.26 -10.76 -12.51
CA GLU A 88 18.49 -9.87 -11.63
C GLU A 88 18.63 -10.28 -10.16
N GLY A 89 19.07 -9.34 -9.33
CA GLY A 89 19.29 -9.53 -7.89
C GLY A 89 18.08 -9.22 -7.01
N PHE A 90 17.13 -8.44 -7.51
CA PHE A 90 15.95 -8.03 -6.76
C PHE A 90 14.75 -7.79 -7.68
N LYS A 91 13.56 -7.85 -7.08
CA LYS A 91 12.29 -7.44 -7.68
C LYS A 91 11.49 -6.65 -6.67
N THR A 92 10.69 -5.71 -7.17
CA THR A 92 9.74 -4.96 -6.36
C THR A 92 8.34 -5.13 -6.90
N PHE A 93 7.36 -5.14 -6.01
CA PHE A 93 5.95 -4.99 -6.36
C PHE A 93 5.25 -4.07 -5.36
N SER A 94 4.09 -3.57 -5.72
CA SER A 94 3.33 -2.62 -4.92
C SER A 94 1.99 -3.21 -4.53
N ILE A 95 1.66 -3.14 -3.25
CA ILE A 95 0.35 -3.50 -2.70
C ILE A 95 -0.40 -2.17 -2.47
N PRO A 96 -1.54 -1.95 -3.14
CA PRO A 96 -2.38 -0.79 -2.88
C PRO A 96 -2.88 -0.81 -1.44
N VAL A 97 -2.82 0.33 -0.77
CA VAL A 97 -3.39 0.54 0.56
C VAL A 97 -4.57 1.49 0.41
N THR A 98 -5.65 1.23 1.12
CA THR A 98 -6.84 2.08 1.12
C THR A 98 -6.68 3.18 2.17
N LEU A 99 -7.11 4.38 1.83
CA LEU A 99 -7.29 5.46 2.79
C LEU A 99 -8.79 5.70 2.93
N ASP A 100 -9.30 5.58 4.14
CA ASP A 100 -10.68 5.93 4.46
C ASP A 100 -10.80 6.93 5.61
N GLY A 101 -12.04 7.20 6.03
CA GLY A 101 -12.37 8.26 6.97
C GLY A 101 -12.65 7.75 8.37
N GLU A 102 -12.61 6.44 8.56
CA GLU A 102 -12.78 5.78 9.84
C GLU A 102 -11.48 5.96 10.64
N SER A 103 -11.56 5.80 11.97
CA SER A 103 -10.35 5.82 12.79
C SER A 103 -10.20 4.48 13.44
N GLU A 104 -9.06 3.87 13.18
CA GLU A 104 -8.83 2.45 13.39
C GLU A 104 -7.54 2.23 14.19
N GLY A 105 -7.36 0.98 14.63
CA GLY A 105 -6.10 0.57 15.22
C GLY A 105 -5.02 0.40 14.15
N ALA A 106 -3.80 0.05 14.57
CA ALA A 106 -2.85 -0.52 13.62
C ALA A 106 -3.31 -1.92 13.25
N GLU A 107 -3.35 -2.22 11.95
CA GLU A 107 -3.88 -3.47 11.44
C GLU A 107 -2.82 -4.27 10.70
N THR A 108 -3.00 -5.59 10.60
CA THR A 108 -1.97 -6.47 10.03
C THR A 108 -2.49 -7.38 8.94
N LEU A 109 -1.64 -7.68 7.96
CA LEU A 109 -1.80 -8.74 6.97
C LEU A 109 -0.47 -9.49 6.77
N GLU A 110 -0.48 -10.61 6.04
CA GLU A 110 0.72 -11.34 5.66
C GLU A 110 0.91 -11.44 4.14
N ILE A 111 2.17 -11.39 3.69
CA ILE A 111 2.56 -11.71 2.32
C ILE A 111 3.20 -13.09 2.34
N VAL A 112 2.72 -14.00 1.49
CA VAL A 112 3.19 -15.38 1.41
C VAL A 112 3.79 -15.66 0.05
N LEU A 113 5.02 -16.15 0.01
CA LEU A 113 5.67 -16.65 -1.20
C LEU A 113 5.43 -18.14 -1.34
N SER A 114 5.16 -18.60 -2.55
CA SER A 114 4.90 -20.01 -2.84
C SER A 114 5.42 -20.41 -4.22
N ASN A 115 5.25 -21.69 -4.57
CA ASN A 115 5.51 -22.23 -5.91
C ASN A 115 6.86 -21.79 -6.50
N PRO A 116 8.01 -22.07 -5.84
CA PRO A 116 9.30 -21.71 -6.38
C PRO A 116 9.55 -22.41 -7.71
N GLY A 117 10.15 -21.67 -8.65
CA GLY A 117 10.50 -22.17 -9.98
C GLY A 117 11.61 -23.22 -9.94
N PHE A 118 11.97 -23.72 -11.13
CA PHE A 118 13.01 -24.74 -11.27
C PHE A 118 14.35 -24.29 -10.64
N ASN A 119 14.94 -25.17 -9.81
CA ASN A 119 16.19 -24.91 -9.10
C ASN A 119 16.18 -23.59 -8.29
N CYS A 120 15.02 -23.27 -7.71
CA CYS A 120 14.81 -22.15 -6.81
C CYS A 120 14.32 -22.65 -5.44
N LEU A 121 14.70 -21.95 -4.38
CA LEU A 121 14.21 -22.17 -3.03
C LEU A 121 13.73 -20.83 -2.45
N ILE A 122 12.64 -20.87 -1.69
CA ILE A 122 12.19 -19.75 -0.88
C ILE A 122 12.80 -19.93 0.50
N THR A 123 13.62 -18.98 0.95
CA THR A 123 14.29 -19.06 2.26
C THR A 123 13.57 -18.25 3.33
N GLN A 124 12.66 -17.36 2.92
CA GLN A 124 11.71 -16.69 3.79
C GLN A 124 10.35 -16.71 3.10
N GLU A 125 9.45 -17.54 3.60
CA GLU A 125 8.13 -17.76 3.01
C GLU A 125 7.15 -16.63 3.30
N ARG A 126 7.26 -16.01 4.49
CA ARG A 126 6.28 -15.05 4.99
C ARG A 126 6.93 -13.73 5.38
N ALA A 127 6.21 -12.65 5.18
CA ALA A 127 6.51 -11.35 5.77
C ALA A 127 5.23 -10.71 6.31
N ALA A 128 5.30 -10.16 7.52
CA ALA A 128 4.20 -9.42 8.11
C ALA A 128 4.17 -7.99 7.57
N VAL A 129 2.98 -7.41 7.56
CA VAL A 129 2.75 -6.01 7.22
C VAL A 129 1.88 -5.38 8.30
N THR A 130 2.23 -4.18 8.75
CA THR A 130 1.35 -3.32 9.55
C THR A 130 0.91 -2.10 8.73
N ILE A 131 -0.39 -1.89 8.68
CA ILE A 131 -1.04 -0.68 8.16
C ILE A 131 -1.35 0.22 9.35
N HIS A 132 -0.97 1.49 9.26
CA HIS A 132 -1.25 2.50 10.28
C HIS A 132 -2.32 3.47 9.79
N ASP A 133 -3.40 3.58 10.57
CA ASP A 133 -4.47 4.58 10.42
C ASP A 133 -3.89 5.94 10.08
N ALA A 134 -4.44 6.55 9.03
CA ALA A 134 -4.17 7.94 8.72
C ALA A 134 -5.45 8.73 8.49
N ALA A 135 -5.59 9.83 9.22
CA ALA A 135 -6.68 10.75 8.98
C ALA A 135 -6.64 11.28 7.53
N ILE A 136 -7.79 11.24 6.85
CA ILE A 136 -7.91 11.94 5.56
C ILE A 136 -7.61 13.43 5.77
N SER A 137 -6.48 13.87 5.21
CA SER A 137 -6.12 15.28 5.16
C SER A 137 -6.98 15.98 4.10
N LEU A 138 -8.22 16.26 4.46
CA LEU A 138 -9.12 17.06 3.65
C LEU A 138 -8.62 18.50 3.67
N PRO A 139 -8.52 19.19 2.51
CA PRO A 139 -8.20 20.61 2.52
C PRO A 139 -9.21 21.35 3.42
N PRO A 140 -8.80 22.39 4.16
CA PRO A 140 -9.71 23.14 4.99
C PRO A 140 -10.90 23.58 4.14
N ALA A 141 -12.11 23.28 4.62
CA ALA A 141 -13.32 23.59 3.87
C ALA A 141 -13.36 25.09 3.60
N ARG A 142 -13.34 25.47 2.33
CA ARG A 142 -13.52 26.86 1.93
C ARG A 142 -14.99 27.04 1.57
N LEU A 143 -15.66 27.92 2.31
CA LEU A 143 -17.00 28.36 1.92
C LEU A 143 -16.91 29.07 0.57
N LYS A 144 -17.72 28.60 -0.37
CA LYS A 144 -18.02 29.31 -1.62
C LYS A 144 -19.35 30.02 -1.43
N ILE A 145 -19.43 31.23 -1.95
CA ILE A 145 -20.63 32.06 -1.90
C ILE A 145 -21.00 32.44 -3.33
N ALA A 146 -22.24 32.16 -3.73
CA ALA A 146 -22.75 32.48 -5.06
C ALA A 146 -24.20 33.02 -4.97
N PRO A 147 -24.63 33.87 -5.91
CA PRO A 147 -26.04 34.28 -5.99
C PRO A 147 -26.92 33.05 -6.26
N GLY A 148 -28.01 32.96 -5.51
CA GLY A 148 -29.06 31.95 -5.69
C GLY A 148 -30.33 32.53 -6.32
N LEU A 149 -31.28 31.64 -6.60
CA LEU A 149 -32.61 32.03 -7.11
C LEU A 149 -33.44 32.69 -6.01
N ASN A 150 -34.47 33.44 -6.39
CA ASN A 150 -35.44 34.03 -5.45
C ASN A 150 -34.78 34.87 -4.33
N GLN A 151 -33.80 35.71 -4.70
CA GLN A 151 -33.07 36.56 -3.75
C GLN A 151 -32.45 35.73 -2.62
N SER A 152 -31.67 34.71 -2.97
CA SER A 152 -30.95 33.89 -1.99
C SER A 152 -29.45 33.92 -2.23
N LEU A 153 -28.72 33.48 -1.22
CA LEU A 153 -27.30 33.19 -1.25
C LEU A 153 -27.12 31.68 -1.21
N MET A 154 -26.41 31.13 -2.20
CA MET A 154 -25.93 29.76 -2.17
C MET A 154 -24.60 29.74 -1.45
N ILE A 155 -24.54 29.00 -0.34
CA ILE A 155 -23.32 28.78 0.44
C ILE A 155 -22.96 27.31 0.29
N SER A 156 -21.78 27.01 -0.22
CA SER A 156 -21.36 25.64 -0.47
C SER A 156 -19.95 25.30 0.02
N TRP A 157 -19.71 24.03 0.36
CA TRP A 157 -18.43 23.50 0.80
C TRP A 157 -18.24 22.03 0.38
N PRO A 158 -17.01 21.52 0.23
CA PRO A 158 -16.78 20.17 -0.29
C PRO A 158 -17.41 19.05 0.56
N VAL A 159 -18.01 18.03 -0.07
CA VAL A 159 -18.62 16.88 0.65
C VAL A 159 -17.56 16.09 1.41
N ASN A 160 -16.35 16.03 0.86
CA ASN A 160 -15.17 15.47 1.51
C ASN A 160 -14.53 16.50 2.45
N SER A 161 -15.31 17.12 3.32
CA SER A 161 -14.76 17.80 4.49
C SER A 161 -15.45 17.22 5.71
N ARG A 162 -14.83 17.29 6.90
CA ARG A 162 -15.53 16.95 8.15
C ARG A 162 -16.90 17.61 8.12
N GLU A 163 -17.96 16.87 8.46
CA GLU A 163 -19.35 17.36 8.45
C GLU A 163 -19.45 18.64 9.28
N GLY A 164 -19.32 19.78 8.61
CA GLY A 164 -19.24 21.06 9.25
C GLY A 164 -20.63 21.63 9.45
N VAL A 165 -20.88 22.20 10.62
CA VAL A 165 -22.10 22.97 10.87
C VAL A 165 -21.91 24.38 10.30
N LEU A 166 -22.74 24.77 9.33
CA LEU A 166 -22.76 26.14 8.83
C LEU A 166 -23.32 27.04 9.93
N GLU A 167 -22.53 28.05 10.32
CA GLU A 167 -22.93 29.03 11.32
C GLU A 167 -22.93 30.44 10.72
N ARG A 168 -23.79 31.30 11.26
CA ARG A 168 -23.87 32.72 10.90
C ARG A 168 -23.79 33.64 12.10
N SER A 169 -23.35 34.87 11.87
CA SER A 169 -23.32 35.94 12.88
C SER A 169 -23.56 37.30 12.24
N ALA A 170 -24.31 38.18 12.93
CA ALA A 170 -24.44 39.58 12.54
C ALA A 170 -23.20 40.41 12.93
N ASN A 171 -22.39 39.92 13.88
CA ASN A 171 -21.16 40.56 14.32
C ASN A 171 -20.11 39.49 14.69
N PRO A 172 -19.18 39.14 13.78
CA PRO A 172 -18.23 38.06 14.01
C PRO A 172 -17.27 38.35 15.17
N ALA A 173 -17.05 39.63 15.50
CA ALA A 173 -16.21 40.03 16.63
C ALA A 173 -16.86 39.78 18.01
N SER A 174 -18.18 39.54 18.05
CA SER A 174 -18.88 39.22 19.30
C SER A 174 -18.57 37.83 19.85
N GLY A 175 -18.04 36.93 19.00
CA GLY A 175 -17.87 35.51 19.34
C GLY A 175 -19.18 34.71 19.35
N VAL A 176 -20.34 35.34 19.15
CA VAL A 176 -21.65 34.68 19.10
C VAL A 176 -21.94 34.25 17.65
N TRP A 177 -22.19 32.96 17.50
CA TRP A 177 -22.49 32.31 16.21
C TRP A 177 -23.67 31.36 16.40
N GLU A 178 -24.58 31.37 15.43
CA GLU A 178 -25.78 30.54 15.44
C GLU A 178 -25.74 29.57 14.27
N ALA A 179 -26.15 28.32 14.51
CA ALA A 179 -26.29 27.35 13.43
C ALA A 179 -27.35 27.80 12.42
N VAL A 180 -27.05 27.62 11.15
CA VAL A 180 -28.04 27.75 10.08
C VAL A 180 -28.93 26.52 10.11
N ASN A 181 -30.22 26.71 10.37
CA ASN A 181 -31.19 25.61 10.55
C ASN A 181 -31.58 24.91 9.23
N THR A 182 -31.20 25.48 8.08
CA THR A 182 -31.42 24.88 6.78
C THR A 182 -30.43 23.73 6.59
N ALA A 183 -30.93 22.50 6.54
CA ALA A 183 -30.10 21.34 6.29
C ALA A 183 -29.40 21.44 4.91
N PRO A 184 -28.08 21.19 4.83
CA PRO A 184 -27.37 21.20 3.55
C PRO A 184 -27.87 20.07 2.64
N LYS A 185 -27.88 20.35 1.34
CA LYS A 185 -28.16 19.36 0.29
C LYS A 185 -26.90 19.13 -0.52
N GLN A 186 -26.62 17.88 -0.86
CA GLN A 186 -25.51 17.57 -1.75
C GLN A 186 -25.85 18.02 -3.17
N VAL A 187 -25.00 18.85 -3.75
CA VAL A 187 -25.06 19.30 -5.14
C VAL A 187 -23.70 19.00 -5.78
N GLY A 188 -23.62 17.87 -6.48
CA GLY A 188 -22.36 17.39 -7.04
C GLY A 188 -21.35 17.05 -5.94
N LYS A 189 -20.20 17.74 -5.95
CA LYS A 189 -19.10 17.57 -4.99
C LYS A 189 -19.14 18.55 -3.81
N ASP A 190 -20.21 19.32 -3.67
CA ASP A 190 -20.37 20.27 -2.57
C ASP A 190 -21.67 20.01 -1.79
N TRP A 191 -21.63 20.12 -0.47
CA TRP A 191 -22.79 20.45 0.36
C TRP A 191 -23.20 21.89 0.07
N THR A 192 -24.51 22.14 -0.07
CA THR A 192 -25.03 23.47 -0.39
C THR A 192 -26.23 23.83 0.47
N VAL A 193 -26.24 25.05 1.01
CA VAL A 193 -27.35 25.70 1.70
C VAL A 193 -27.79 26.92 0.92
N SER A 194 -29.11 27.13 0.80
CA SER A 194 -29.71 28.32 0.19
C SER A 194 -30.31 29.20 1.28
N GLU A 195 -29.65 30.31 1.60
CA GLU A 195 -30.14 31.27 2.60
C GLU A 195 -30.83 32.44 1.91
N PRO A 196 -32.06 32.83 2.32
CA PRO A 196 -32.70 34.01 1.77
C PRO A 196 -31.90 35.28 2.12
N LEU A 197 -31.82 36.22 1.17
CA LEU A 197 -31.28 37.54 1.40
C LEU A 197 -32.29 38.32 2.25
N GLY A 198 -31.96 38.49 3.53
CA GLY A 198 -32.73 39.32 4.47
C GLY A 198 -32.29 40.78 4.45
N ALA A 199 -32.93 41.60 5.30
CA ALA A 199 -32.54 43.00 5.51
C ALA A 199 -31.20 43.18 6.27
N ALA A 200 -30.69 42.11 6.87
CA ALA A 200 -29.44 42.11 7.64
C ALA A 200 -28.33 41.36 6.90
N ASN A 201 -27.12 41.90 6.96
CA ASN A 201 -25.91 41.23 6.48
C ASN A 201 -25.41 40.24 7.54
N PHE A 202 -25.06 39.03 7.11
CA PHE A 202 -24.47 38.01 7.97
C PHE A 202 -23.09 37.64 7.49
N PHE A 203 -22.24 37.29 8.44
CA PHE A 203 -20.98 36.59 8.23
C PHE A 203 -21.23 35.10 8.41
N TYR A 204 -20.52 34.27 7.64
CA TYR A 204 -20.67 32.82 7.66
C TYR A 204 -19.35 32.15 7.96
N ARG A 205 -19.40 31.04 8.69
CA ARG A 205 -18.25 30.15 8.91
C ARG A 205 -18.71 28.70 8.93
N LEU A 206 -17.77 27.80 8.69
CA LEU A 206 -17.98 26.38 8.92
C LEU A 206 -17.33 26.02 10.27
N ARG A 207 -18.13 25.51 11.21
CA ARG A 207 -17.58 24.91 12.44
C ARG A 207 -17.29 23.44 12.15
N GLN A 208 -16.00 23.10 12.10
CA GLN A 208 -15.49 21.74 11.94
C GLN A 208 -15.18 21.09 13.28
#